data_AF-A0A8J7B3V3-F1
#
_entry.id   AF-A0A8J7B3V3-F1
#
_cell.length_a   1.000
_cell.length_b   1.000
_cell.length_c   1.000
_cell.angle_alpha   90.00
_cell.angle_beta   90.00
_cell.angle_gamma   90.00
#
_symmetry.space_group_name_H-M   'P 1'
#
loop_
_entity.id
_entity.type
_entity.pdbx_description
1 polymer ?
#
loop_
_entity_poly.entity_id
_entity_poly.type
_entity_poly.pdbx_seq_one_letter_code
_entity_poly.pdbx_strand_id
1 'polypeptide(L)'
;MSDRGFPESLQPQPTTNAERVNSLHKAHPVAAPGTEFHYFNPNYDVLARVVEVVSGQPFSDYLRSHIFAPLQMLQTFHATTMAEAQQQAKRLASGHLMTFAVPFAYPELSAYLGGNAGIISTAEDMAKYLILQSHEGQFQNTQLLTPSSMSLMHTPPQQLDSSYAMGWFATTENGRQVLQHNGILSTFYTDAVVLPNEKYGIALLYNISALPLIAFALPQIKTGLIQLLTDGTFPSGGFSINSWGISVAIVTVIGMAFAIRSLLHLSQWRRKTYTMPKWQLILGIGWMFFPAIVLLIMPWLLGMVSDRIFGYDKLFRAMLDVMLWLSLCAGLGFINGTMRLFYSFKQE
;
A
#
# COMPACT_ATOMS: atom_id res chain seq x y z
N MET A 1 -8.27 15.37 8.61
CA MET A 1 -8.70 15.13 7.21
C MET A 1 -8.38 13.69 6.87
N SER A 2 -9.12 13.08 5.93
CA SER A 2 -8.86 11.72 5.44
C SER A 2 -9.31 11.61 3.97
N ASP A 3 -9.01 10.48 3.33
CA ASP A 3 -9.45 10.20 1.96
C ASP A 3 -10.98 10.29 1.80
N ARG A 4 -11.78 10.00 2.85
CA ARG A 4 -13.24 10.15 2.80
C ARG A 4 -13.68 11.62 2.65
N GLY A 5 -12.93 12.53 3.27
CA GLY A 5 -13.20 13.97 3.24
C GLY A 5 -12.56 14.69 2.05
N PHE A 6 -11.53 14.09 1.46
CA PHE A 6 -10.83 14.58 0.27
C PHE A 6 -10.15 13.40 -0.44
N PRO A 7 -10.82 12.76 -1.41
CA PRO A 7 -10.28 11.57 -2.07
C PRO A 7 -9.13 11.97 -2.99
N GLU A 8 -7.90 11.97 -2.47
CA GLU A 8 -6.71 12.51 -3.15
C GLU A 8 -6.54 11.92 -4.56
N SER A 9 -6.80 10.61 -4.71
CA SER A 9 -6.65 9.91 -5.98
C SER A 9 -7.63 10.36 -7.07
N LEU A 10 -8.71 11.04 -6.70
CA LEU A 10 -9.70 11.59 -7.64
C LEU A 10 -9.45 13.06 -7.96
N GLN A 11 -8.45 13.68 -7.31
CA GLN A 11 -8.11 15.08 -7.52
C GLN A 11 -7.02 15.22 -8.58
N PRO A 12 -6.99 16.35 -9.30
CA PRO A 12 -5.86 16.70 -10.14
C PRO A 12 -4.55 16.67 -9.32
N GLN A 13 -3.49 16.15 -9.96
CA GLN A 13 -2.15 16.17 -9.38
C GLN A 13 -1.64 17.63 -9.33
N PRO A 14 -1.17 18.10 -8.17
CA PRO A 14 -0.56 19.42 -8.06
C PRO A 14 0.85 19.40 -8.66
N THR A 15 1.41 20.57 -8.91
CA THR A 15 2.81 20.75 -9.30
C THR A 15 3.68 21.28 -8.16
N THR A 16 3.07 21.83 -7.11
CA THR A 16 3.76 22.35 -5.92
C THR A 16 3.02 22.04 -4.62
N ASN A 17 3.72 22.11 -3.49
CA ASN A 17 3.11 21.95 -2.16
C ASN A 17 2.07 23.06 -1.93
N ALA A 18 2.33 24.28 -2.42
CA ALA A 18 1.39 25.39 -2.33
C ALA A 18 0.07 25.10 -3.08
N GLU A 19 0.14 24.53 -4.28
CA GLU A 19 -1.05 24.11 -5.03
C GLU A 19 -1.81 22.99 -4.32
N ARG A 20 -1.10 22.01 -3.76
CA ARG A 20 -1.72 20.97 -2.94
C ARG A 20 -2.47 21.56 -1.76
N VAL A 21 -1.82 22.42 -0.98
CA VAL A 21 -2.43 23.10 0.17
C VAL A 21 -3.64 23.92 -0.26
N ASN A 22 -3.53 24.70 -1.34
CA ASN A 22 -4.66 25.43 -1.87
C ASN A 22 -5.82 24.49 -2.24
N SER A 23 -5.57 23.32 -2.82
CA SER A 23 -6.63 22.37 -3.19
C SER A 23 -7.44 21.85 -1.99
N LEU A 24 -6.85 21.84 -0.78
CA LEU A 24 -7.51 21.39 0.44
C LEU A 24 -8.63 22.31 0.93
N HIS A 25 -8.84 23.50 0.33
CA HIS A 25 -10.06 24.29 0.59
C HIS A 25 -11.35 23.55 0.24
N LYS A 26 -11.25 22.51 -0.62
CA LYS A 26 -12.37 21.64 -1.00
C LYS A 26 -12.54 20.44 -0.06
N ALA A 27 -11.64 20.24 0.89
CA ALA A 27 -11.67 19.11 1.80
C ALA A 27 -12.73 19.31 2.89
N HIS A 28 -13.42 18.23 3.24
CA HIS A 28 -14.32 18.20 4.38
C HIS A 28 -13.66 17.44 5.55
N PRO A 29 -13.51 18.05 6.74
CA PRO A 29 -13.03 17.34 7.91
C PRO A 29 -13.98 16.19 8.27
N VAL A 30 -13.42 15.00 8.51
CA VAL A 30 -14.19 13.81 8.92
C VAL A 30 -14.34 13.69 10.45
N ALA A 31 -13.52 14.43 11.18
CA ALA A 31 -13.51 14.54 12.63
C ALA A 31 -13.00 15.94 13.01
N ALA A 32 -13.24 16.37 14.25
CA ALA A 32 -12.69 17.61 14.77
C ALA A 32 -11.15 17.51 14.90
N PRO A 33 -10.41 18.62 14.75
CA PRO A 33 -8.95 18.59 14.92
C PRO A 33 -8.56 18.07 16.31
N GLY A 34 -7.68 17.06 16.33
CA GLY A 34 -7.16 16.49 17.57
C GLY A 34 -8.08 15.50 18.29
N THR A 35 -9.18 15.05 17.69
CA THR A 35 -10.10 14.08 18.33
C THR A 35 -9.99 12.66 17.80
N GLU A 36 -9.54 12.47 16.56
CA GLU A 36 -9.39 11.15 15.93
C GLU A 36 -8.12 11.10 15.05
N PHE A 37 -7.54 9.91 14.94
CA PHE A 37 -6.43 9.67 14.03
C PHE A 37 -6.94 9.17 12.66
N HIS A 38 -6.58 9.90 11.61
CA HIS A 38 -6.71 9.43 10.23
C HIS A 38 -5.40 9.69 9.48
N TYR A 39 -4.80 8.63 8.95
CA TYR A 39 -3.65 8.77 8.06
C TYR A 39 -4.08 9.42 6.74
N PHE A 40 -3.37 10.46 6.31
CA PHE A 40 -3.72 11.21 5.10
C PHE A 40 -2.48 11.88 4.49
N ASN A 41 -2.08 11.44 3.30
CA ASN A 41 -0.83 11.87 2.66
C ASN A 41 -0.72 13.39 2.48
N PRO A 42 -1.77 14.12 2.07
CA PRO A 42 -1.68 15.59 1.93
C PRO A 42 -1.33 16.34 3.21
N ASN A 43 -1.46 15.74 4.39
CA ASN A 43 -0.94 16.36 5.62
C ASN A 43 0.58 16.58 5.54
N TYR A 44 1.33 15.70 4.86
CA TYR A 44 2.77 15.85 4.68
C TYR A 44 3.13 16.89 3.61
N ASP A 45 2.26 17.13 2.63
CA ASP A 45 2.41 18.26 1.71
C ASP A 45 2.18 19.60 2.43
N VAL A 46 1.23 19.65 3.38
CA VAL A 46 1.06 20.79 4.29
C VAL A 46 2.31 21.01 5.14
N LEU A 47 2.89 19.96 5.72
CA LEU A 47 4.13 20.07 6.50
C LEU A 47 5.31 20.55 5.65
N ALA A 48 5.49 20.03 4.44
CA ALA A 48 6.49 20.52 3.51
C ALA A 48 6.26 21.99 3.16
N ARG A 49 5.01 22.41 2.97
CA ARG A 49 4.68 23.82 2.73
C ARG A 49 5.01 24.71 3.93
N VAL A 50 4.78 24.25 5.16
CA VAL A 50 5.18 24.97 6.37
C VAL A 50 6.69 25.19 6.40
N VAL A 51 7.47 24.15 6.09
CA VAL A 51 8.94 24.28 5.97
C VAL A 51 9.32 25.33 4.94
N GLU A 52 8.72 25.31 3.75
CA GLU A 52 8.99 26.30 2.69
C GLU A 52 8.71 27.74 3.15
N VAL A 53 7.55 27.96 3.78
CA VAL A 53 7.12 29.30 4.21
C VAL A 53 7.98 29.83 5.36
N VAL A 54 8.29 28.99 6.35
CA VAL A 54 9.03 29.41 7.54
C VAL A 54 10.52 29.59 7.23
N SER A 55 11.11 28.72 6.43
CA SER A 55 12.54 28.79 6.08
C SER A 55 12.85 29.77 4.94
N GLY A 56 11.85 30.07 4.09
CA GLY A 56 12.06 30.79 2.84
C GLY A 56 12.80 29.97 1.77
N GLN A 57 12.98 28.66 1.96
CA GLN A 57 13.70 27.77 1.05
C GLN A 57 12.74 26.80 0.35
N PRO A 58 13.01 26.39 -0.90
CA PRO A 58 12.36 25.23 -1.49
C PRO A 58 12.55 23.99 -0.61
N PHE A 59 11.52 23.14 -0.49
CA PHE A 59 11.56 21.97 0.39
C PHE A 59 12.74 21.02 0.07
N SER A 60 13.02 20.81 -1.22
CA SER A 60 14.15 20.00 -1.69
C SER A 60 15.51 20.56 -1.24
N ASP A 61 15.68 21.89 -1.31
CA ASP A 61 16.90 22.55 -0.87
C ASP A 61 17.05 22.49 0.66
N TYR A 62 15.96 22.67 1.40
CA TYR A 62 15.96 22.55 2.86
C TYR A 62 16.37 21.14 3.30
N LEU A 63 15.79 20.09 2.70
CA LEU A 63 16.16 18.70 3.00
C LEU A 63 17.64 18.44 2.71
N ARG A 64 18.16 18.95 1.60
CA ARG A 64 19.57 18.81 1.23
C ARG A 64 20.50 19.47 2.26
N SER A 65 20.24 20.72 2.64
CA SER A 65 21.11 21.51 3.52
C SER A 65 20.98 21.13 5.00
N HIS A 66 19.78 20.77 5.45
CA HIS A 66 19.48 20.57 6.87
C HIS A 66 19.33 19.11 7.28
N ILE A 67 19.24 18.16 6.34
CA ILE A 67 19.13 16.73 6.66
C ILE A 67 20.18 15.91 5.93
N PHE A 68 20.17 15.90 4.59
CA PHE A 68 21.00 14.95 3.83
C PHE A 68 22.49 15.25 3.94
N ALA A 69 22.90 16.52 3.78
CA ALA A 69 24.31 16.88 3.90
C ALA A 69 24.87 16.68 5.31
N PRO A 70 24.22 17.13 6.41
CA PRO A 70 24.67 16.85 7.77
C PRO A 70 24.80 15.36 8.11
N LEU A 71 23.93 14.52 7.53
CA LEU A 71 23.96 13.06 7.71
C LEU A 71 24.83 12.32 6.69
N GLN A 72 25.53 13.04 5.80
CA GLN A 72 26.36 12.46 4.74
C GLN A 72 25.57 11.46 3.85
N MET A 73 24.30 11.76 3.58
CA MET A 73 23.41 10.97 2.73
C MET A 73 23.60 11.34 1.24
N LEU A 74 24.77 11.02 0.69
CA LEU A 74 25.25 11.55 -0.60
C LEU A 74 24.50 11.01 -1.82
N GLN A 75 23.76 9.92 -1.68
CA GLN A 75 22.93 9.31 -2.73
C GLN A 75 21.44 9.60 -2.52
N THR A 76 21.11 10.45 -1.53
CA THR A 76 19.74 10.79 -1.19
C THR A 76 19.38 12.17 -1.72
N PHE A 77 18.22 12.26 -2.36
CA PHE A 77 17.68 13.52 -2.83
C PHE A 77 16.16 13.51 -2.77
N HIS A 78 15.58 14.70 -2.89
CA HIS A 78 14.14 14.89 -3.00
C HIS A 78 13.77 15.14 -4.46
N ALA A 79 12.79 14.40 -4.97
CA ALA A 79 12.17 14.60 -6.27
C ALA A 79 10.70 14.98 -6.09
N THR A 80 10.24 15.94 -6.88
CA THR A 80 8.84 16.38 -6.89
C THR A 80 7.97 15.52 -7.81
N THR A 81 8.58 14.79 -8.74
CA THR A 81 7.88 13.89 -9.68
C THR A 81 8.67 12.61 -9.91
N MET A 82 7.97 11.56 -10.35
CA MET A 82 8.64 10.31 -10.74
C MET A 82 9.59 10.49 -11.95
N ALA A 83 9.26 11.39 -12.88
CA ALA A 83 10.13 11.71 -14.01
C ALA A 83 11.46 12.35 -13.53
N GLU A 84 11.38 13.29 -12.58
CA GLU A 84 12.56 13.88 -11.96
C GLU A 84 13.40 12.84 -11.21
N ALA A 85 12.74 11.93 -10.46
CA ALA A 85 13.42 10.84 -9.78
C ALA A 85 14.22 9.96 -10.75
N GLN A 86 13.61 9.57 -11.88
CA GLN A 86 14.27 8.78 -12.93
C GLN A 86 15.42 9.52 -13.62
N GLN A 87 15.28 10.84 -13.81
CA GLN A 87 16.32 11.66 -14.44
C GLN A 87 17.54 11.85 -13.53
N GLN A 88 17.33 12.04 -12.23
CA GLN A 88 18.40 12.32 -11.28
C GLN A 88 19.09 11.04 -10.78
N ALA A 89 18.34 9.95 -10.56
CA ALA A 89 18.90 8.69 -10.08
C ALA A 89 19.53 7.86 -11.22
N LYS A 90 20.85 7.99 -11.39
CA LYS A 90 21.63 7.23 -12.40
C LYS A 90 21.46 5.71 -12.35
N ARG A 91 21.10 5.16 -11.18
CA ARG A 91 20.93 3.71 -10.94
C ARG A 91 19.64 3.44 -10.16
N LEU A 92 18.54 4.05 -10.56
CA LEU A 92 17.23 3.72 -9.99
C LEU A 92 16.90 2.26 -10.28
N ALA A 93 16.49 1.51 -9.26
CA ALA A 93 16.06 0.12 -9.46
C ALA A 93 14.80 0.08 -10.35
N SER A 94 14.67 -0.95 -11.18
CA SER A 94 13.43 -1.20 -11.90
C SER A 94 12.37 -1.70 -10.92
N GLY A 95 11.20 -1.08 -10.93
CA GLY A 95 10.04 -1.52 -10.16
C GLY A 95 9.41 -2.78 -10.77
N HIS A 96 8.77 -3.58 -9.93
CA HIS A 96 8.10 -4.82 -10.32
C HIS A 96 6.70 -4.90 -9.72
N LEU A 97 5.82 -5.54 -10.48
CA LEU A 97 4.57 -6.11 -9.96
C LEU A 97 4.72 -7.63 -9.87
N MET A 98 3.70 -8.29 -9.32
CA MET A 98 3.69 -9.74 -9.18
C MET A 98 2.37 -10.32 -9.67
N THR A 99 2.44 -11.46 -10.37
CA THR A 99 1.26 -12.27 -10.70
C THR A 99 1.58 -13.74 -10.51
N PHE A 100 0.72 -14.49 -9.80
CA PHE A 100 0.92 -15.90 -9.49
C PHE A 100 2.33 -16.21 -8.92
N ALA A 101 2.81 -15.37 -8.00
CA ALA A 101 4.16 -15.39 -7.41
C ALA A 101 5.34 -15.15 -8.37
N VAL A 102 5.07 -14.77 -9.62
CA VAL A 102 6.09 -14.43 -10.61
C VAL A 102 6.22 -12.90 -10.70
N PRO A 103 7.40 -12.34 -10.41
CA PRO A 103 7.64 -10.91 -10.58
C PRO A 103 7.81 -10.56 -12.07
N PHE A 104 7.36 -9.38 -12.47
CA PHE A 104 7.62 -8.82 -13.80
C PHE A 104 7.85 -7.32 -13.71
N ALA A 105 8.76 -6.80 -14.52
CA ALA A 105 9.10 -5.39 -14.54
C ALA A 105 7.89 -4.54 -14.96
N TYR A 106 7.65 -3.44 -14.25
CA TYR A 106 6.56 -2.52 -14.54
C TYR A 106 6.98 -1.10 -14.18
N PRO A 107 6.70 -0.09 -15.04
CA PRO A 107 7.05 1.29 -14.73
C PRO A 107 6.25 1.80 -13.54
N GLU A 108 6.88 2.61 -12.68
CA GLU A 108 6.16 3.34 -11.64
C GLU A 108 5.22 4.39 -12.27
N LEU A 109 4.11 4.67 -11.60
CA LEU A 109 3.15 5.65 -12.07
C LEU A 109 3.72 7.06 -12.01
N SER A 110 3.36 7.88 -13.00
CA SER A 110 3.57 9.31 -12.89
C SER A 110 2.70 9.86 -11.76
N ALA A 111 3.34 10.54 -10.81
CA ALA A 111 2.70 11.14 -9.65
C ALA A 111 3.48 12.36 -9.19
N TYR A 112 2.78 13.28 -8.54
CA TYR A 112 3.41 14.29 -7.70
C TYR A 112 3.88 13.62 -6.41
N LEU A 113 5.15 13.78 -6.06
CA LEU A 113 5.77 13.12 -4.92
C LEU A 113 5.95 14.06 -3.71
N GLY A 114 5.73 15.38 -3.89
CA GLY A 114 5.48 16.37 -2.85
C GLY A 114 6.25 16.24 -1.53
N GLY A 115 5.60 16.58 -0.43
CA GLY A 115 6.11 16.36 0.92
C GLY A 115 5.95 14.93 1.42
N ASN A 116 5.13 14.12 0.74
CA ASN A 116 4.67 12.83 1.24
C ASN A 116 5.43 11.59 0.71
N ALA A 117 6.12 11.67 -0.43
CA ALA A 117 6.69 10.49 -1.10
C ALA A 117 7.98 10.75 -1.92
N GLY A 118 8.53 11.96 -1.90
CA GLY A 118 9.59 12.40 -2.81
C GLY A 118 11.02 12.01 -2.47
N ILE A 119 11.27 11.24 -1.41
CA ILE A 119 12.64 10.90 -1.00
C ILE A 119 13.14 9.68 -1.77
N ILE A 120 14.17 9.88 -2.59
CA ILE A 120 14.88 8.81 -3.30
C ILE A 120 16.21 8.57 -2.58
N SER A 121 16.48 7.34 -2.16
CA SER A 121 17.60 7.02 -1.27
C SER A 121 18.18 5.63 -1.52
N THR A 122 19.18 5.25 -0.72
CA THR A 122 19.81 3.92 -0.69
C THR A 122 19.72 3.34 0.71
N ALA A 123 19.88 2.03 0.86
CA ALA A 123 19.86 1.40 2.18
C ALA A 123 20.97 1.94 3.09
N GLU A 124 22.14 2.25 2.52
CA GLU A 124 23.28 2.83 3.25
C GLU A 124 22.98 4.23 3.79
N ASP A 125 22.40 5.11 2.95
CA ASP A 125 22.03 6.45 3.42
C ASP A 125 20.86 6.41 4.40
N MET A 126 19.87 5.56 4.17
CA MET A 126 18.79 5.33 5.13
C MET A 126 19.32 4.81 6.47
N ALA A 127 20.37 3.98 6.48
CA ALA A 127 21.00 3.56 7.74
C ALA A 127 21.57 4.75 8.52
N LYS A 128 22.15 5.76 7.85
CA LYS A 128 22.63 7.00 8.51
C LYS A 128 21.48 7.79 9.14
N TYR A 129 20.36 7.90 8.42
CA TYR A 129 19.13 8.48 8.96
C TYR A 129 18.60 7.70 10.16
N LEU A 130 18.62 6.36 10.11
CA LEU A 130 18.15 5.54 11.21
C LEU A 130 19.09 5.54 12.42
N ILE A 131 20.40 5.75 12.23
CA ILE A 131 21.35 6.01 13.33
C ILE A 131 20.96 7.30 14.06
N LEU A 132 20.69 8.38 13.33
CA LEU A 132 20.18 9.63 13.92
C LEU A 132 18.91 9.36 14.75
N GLN A 133 17.98 8.57 14.21
CA GLN A 133 16.74 8.22 14.88
C GLN A 133 16.96 7.40 16.15
N SER A 134 17.86 6.42 16.15
CA SER A 134 18.12 5.57 17.31
C SER A 134 19.00 6.23 18.37
N HIS A 135 19.81 7.23 18.00
CA HIS A 135 20.77 7.92 18.88
C HIS A 135 20.32 9.33 19.27
N GLU A 136 19.03 9.49 19.58
CA GLU A 136 18.48 10.73 20.17
C GLU A 136 18.82 12.01 19.38
N GLY A 137 18.87 11.88 18.05
CA GLY A 137 19.09 13.03 17.17
C GLY A 137 20.57 13.36 16.96
N GLN A 138 21.47 12.44 17.32
CA GLN A 138 22.90 12.54 17.07
C GLN A 138 23.32 11.61 15.92
N PHE A 139 24.14 12.13 15.00
CA PHE A 139 24.86 11.34 14.00
C PHE A 139 26.34 11.73 14.04
N GLN A 140 27.20 10.77 14.38
CA GLN A 140 28.63 11.04 14.64
C GLN A 140 28.80 12.19 15.65
N ASN A 141 29.47 13.28 15.27
CA ASN A 141 29.70 14.45 16.12
C ASN A 141 28.65 15.56 15.90
N THR A 142 27.59 15.30 15.13
CA THR A 142 26.56 16.28 14.79
C THR A 142 25.28 15.99 15.57
N GLN A 143 24.84 16.93 16.42
CA GLN A 143 23.51 16.92 17.03
C GLN A 143 22.54 17.67 16.10
N LEU A 144 21.66 16.95 15.40
CA LEU A 144 20.70 17.56 14.48
C LEU A 144 19.38 17.94 15.17
N LEU A 145 18.93 17.12 16.11
CA LEU A 145 17.71 17.32 16.89
C LEU A 145 18.00 17.09 18.35
N THR A 146 17.38 17.84 19.26
CA THR A 146 17.56 17.59 20.71
C THR A 146 16.92 16.26 21.12
N PRO A 147 17.41 15.61 22.20
CA PRO A 147 16.75 14.42 22.74
C PRO A 147 15.26 14.64 23.06
N SER A 148 14.89 15.83 23.54
CA SER A 148 13.48 16.19 23.77
C SER A 148 12.66 16.27 22.48
N SER A 149 13.24 16.78 21.39
CA SER A 149 12.58 16.81 20.08
C SER A 149 12.37 15.40 19.53
N MET A 150 13.34 14.50 19.73
CA MET A 150 13.24 13.11 19.32
C MET A 150 12.18 12.36 20.12
N SER A 151 12.18 12.53 21.44
CA SER A 151 11.14 11.95 22.31
C SER A 151 9.75 12.42 21.90
N LEU A 152 9.58 13.72 21.60
CA LEU A 152 8.31 14.25 21.07
C LEU A 152 7.94 13.64 19.71
N MET A 153 8.91 13.49 18.80
CA MET A 153 8.67 12.91 17.47
C MET A 153 8.21 11.45 17.53
N HIS A 154 8.75 10.68 18.49
CA HIS A 154 8.51 9.23 18.62
C HIS A 154 7.34 8.86 19.51
N THR A 155 6.75 9.83 20.22
CA THR A 155 5.68 9.57 21.19
C THR A 155 4.31 9.89 20.57
N PRO A 156 3.40 8.91 20.44
CA PRO A 156 2.02 9.17 20.04
C PRO A 156 1.29 10.07 21.06
N PRO A 157 0.32 10.87 20.61
CA PRO A 157 -0.51 11.68 21.52
C PRO A 157 -1.33 10.79 22.45
N GLN A 158 -1.18 10.97 23.77
CA GLN A 158 -1.82 10.13 24.80
C GLN A 158 -3.36 10.20 24.80
N GLN A 159 -3.92 11.30 24.30
CA GLN A 159 -5.36 11.55 24.30
C GLN A 159 -6.08 10.89 23.10
N LEU A 160 -5.34 10.25 22.20
CA LEU A 160 -5.88 9.57 21.02
C LEU A 160 -5.61 8.07 21.09
N ASP A 161 -6.59 7.28 20.70
CA ASP A 161 -6.42 5.84 20.48
C ASP A 161 -5.68 5.61 19.15
N SER A 162 -4.36 5.84 19.15
CA SER A 162 -3.50 5.65 17.99
C SER A 162 -2.06 5.41 18.39
N SER A 163 -1.38 4.55 17.63
CA SER A 163 0.07 4.32 17.72
C SER A 163 0.88 5.28 16.85
N TYR A 164 0.25 6.20 16.11
CA TYR A 164 0.97 7.11 15.20
C TYR A 164 1.49 8.35 15.93
N ALA A 165 2.80 8.52 15.90
CA ALA A 165 3.54 9.70 16.36
C ALA A 165 3.81 10.66 15.19
N MET A 166 4.85 11.48 15.26
CA MET A 166 5.19 12.42 14.17
C MET A 166 5.95 11.70 13.04
N GLY A 167 5.23 10.95 12.20
CA GLY A 167 5.81 10.20 11.08
C GLY A 167 6.38 8.84 11.44
N TRP A 168 5.91 8.25 12.55
CA TRP A 168 6.28 6.90 12.98
C TRP A 168 5.09 6.21 13.62
N PHE A 169 4.88 4.93 13.33
CA PHE A 169 4.05 4.07 14.16
C PHE A 169 4.90 3.55 15.32
N ALA A 170 4.57 3.96 16.55
CA ALA A 170 5.15 3.47 17.78
C ALA A 170 4.33 2.29 18.31
N THR A 171 4.84 1.10 18.08
CA THR A 171 4.19 -0.17 18.40
C THR A 171 5.00 -0.96 19.42
N THR A 172 4.42 -2.06 19.93
CA THR A 172 5.13 -3.01 20.77
C THR A 172 5.11 -4.38 20.11
N GLU A 173 6.28 -4.94 19.83
CA GLU A 173 6.44 -6.30 19.28
C GLU A 173 7.20 -7.15 20.30
N ASN A 174 6.60 -8.24 20.79
CA ASN A 174 7.19 -9.13 21.80
C ASN A 174 7.75 -8.39 23.05
N GLY A 175 7.02 -7.36 23.52
CA GLY A 175 7.40 -6.55 24.67
C GLY A 175 8.46 -5.48 24.40
N ARG A 176 8.94 -5.34 23.16
CA ARG A 176 9.91 -4.29 22.75
C ARG A 176 9.22 -3.14 22.07
N GLN A 177 9.71 -1.93 22.32
CA GLN A 177 9.27 -0.75 21.60
C GLN A 177 9.83 -0.79 20.18
N VAL A 178 8.95 -0.65 19.19
CA VAL A 178 9.31 -0.64 17.77
C VAL A 178 8.69 0.59 17.13
N LEU A 179 9.54 1.47 16.62
CA LEU A 179 9.13 2.57 15.76
C LEU A 179 9.25 2.11 14.32
N GLN A 180 8.20 2.27 13.53
CA GLN A 180 8.21 1.85 12.14
C GLN A 180 7.49 2.81 11.22
N HIS A 181 7.97 2.89 9.98
CA HIS A 181 7.28 3.58 8.90
C HIS A 181 7.48 2.78 7.62
N ASN A 182 6.41 2.58 6.86
CA ASN A 182 6.48 1.94 5.56
C ASN A 182 6.30 2.95 4.43
N GLY A 183 6.81 2.61 3.25
CA GLY A 183 6.59 3.35 2.02
C GLY A 183 5.91 2.44 1.00
N ILE A 184 4.85 2.93 0.37
CA ILE A 184 4.11 2.18 -0.65
C ILE A 184 3.97 3.05 -1.89
N LEU A 185 4.67 2.67 -2.96
CA LEU A 185 4.39 3.11 -4.32
C LEU A 185 3.78 1.94 -5.12
N SER A 186 3.50 2.15 -6.41
CA SER A 186 2.83 1.12 -7.21
C SER A 186 3.73 -0.08 -7.48
N THR A 187 5.06 0.12 -7.55
CA THR A 187 6.04 -0.93 -7.88
C THR A 187 7.19 -1.01 -6.88
N PHE A 188 7.19 -0.18 -5.84
CA PHE A 188 8.16 -0.19 -4.74
C PHE A 188 7.48 -0.28 -3.39
N TYR A 189 8.15 -0.94 -2.44
CA TYR A 189 7.78 -1.01 -1.04
C TYR A 189 9.00 -0.78 -0.17
N THR A 190 8.85 -0.16 1.00
CA THR A 190 9.93 0.01 1.97
C THR A 190 9.45 -0.18 3.39
N ASP A 191 10.34 -0.64 4.27
CA ASP A 191 10.17 -0.57 5.72
C ASP A 191 11.39 0.13 6.34
N ALA A 192 11.12 1.08 7.23
CA ALA A 192 12.08 1.67 8.13
C ALA A 192 11.70 1.30 9.56
N VAL A 193 12.65 0.77 10.32
CA VAL A 193 12.45 0.34 11.71
C VAL A 193 13.51 0.95 12.60
N VAL A 194 13.12 1.40 13.78
CA VAL A 194 14.01 1.83 14.87
C VAL A 194 13.62 1.08 16.13
N LEU A 195 14.62 0.44 16.75
CA LEU A 195 14.54 -0.19 18.05
C LEU A 195 15.28 0.74 19.03
N PRO A 196 14.58 1.70 19.67
CA PRO A 196 15.22 2.80 20.39
C PRO A 196 16.03 2.35 21.62
N ASN A 197 15.62 1.26 22.26
CA ASN A 197 16.29 0.70 23.43
C ASN A 197 17.56 -0.07 23.05
N GLU A 198 17.49 -0.84 21.97
CA GLU A 198 18.59 -1.65 21.45
C GLU A 198 19.54 -0.87 20.53
N LYS A 199 19.18 0.39 20.21
CA LYS A 199 19.92 1.29 19.32
C LYS A 199 20.12 0.77 17.89
N TYR A 200 19.24 -0.14 17.45
CA TYR A 200 19.22 -0.62 16.08
C TYR A 200 18.32 0.20 15.17
N GLY A 201 18.75 0.30 13.91
CA GLY A 201 17.96 0.81 12.80
C GLY A 201 17.99 -0.18 11.64
N ILE A 202 16.85 -0.46 11.03
CA ILE A 202 16.72 -1.39 9.89
C ILE A 202 16.03 -0.67 8.73
N ALA A 203 16.69 -0.60 7.58
CA ALA A 203 16.12 -0.10 6.33
C ALA A 203 15.98 -1.25 5.33
N LEU A 204 14.75 -1.52 4.88
CA LEU A 204 14.42 -2.55 3.90
C LEU A 204 13.81 -1.88 2.68
N LEU A 205 14.44 -2.07 1.52
CA LEU A 205 14.01 -1.48 0.25
C LEU A 205 13.67 -2.61 -0.73
N TYR A 206 12.44 -2.60 -1.22
CA TYR A 206 11.93 -3.62 -2.14
C TYR A 206 11.52 -2.95 -3.44
N ASN A 207 12.04 -3.46 -4.56
CA ASN A 207 11.66 -3.03 -5.91
C ASN A 207 10.51 -3.83 -6.48
N ILE A 208 9.59 -4.26 -5.61
CA ILE A 208 8.38 -5.00 -5.94
C ILE A 208 7.25 -4.56 -5.00
N SER A 209 6.04 -4.43 -5.54
CA SER A 209 4.84 -4.12 -4.75
C SER A 209 3.69 -5.01 -5.17
N ALA A 210 3.11 -5.72 -4.20
CA ALA A 210 1.89 -6.52 -4.33
C ALA A 210 1.26 -6.70 -2.94
N LEU A 211 -0.06 -6.65 -2.84
CA LEU A 211 -0.79 -6.78 -1.58
C LEU A 211 -0.50 -8.09 -0.85
N PRO A 212 -0.42 -9.27 -1.49
CA PRO A 212 -0.04 -10.50 -0.78
C PRO A 212 1.39 -10.44 -0.21
N LEU A 213 2.32 -9.77 -0.90
CA LEU A 213 3.68 -9.56 -0.39
C LEU A 213 3.65 -8.64 0.83
N ILE A 214 3.01 -7.49 0.73
CA ILE A 214 2.95 -6.47 1.77
C ILE A 214 2.20 -7.00 3.01
N ALA A 215 1.11 -7.73 2.81
CA ALA A 215 0.29 -8.25 3.90
C ALA A 215 0.93 -9.42 4.63
N PHE A 216 1.66 -10.28 3.93
CA PHE A 216 2.09 -11.57 4.50
C PHE A 216 3.58 -11.86 4.37
N ALA A 217 4.24 -11.54 3.25
CA ALA A 217 5.61 -11.96 3.00
C ALA A 217 6.67 -11.00 3.60
N LEU A 218 6.59 -9.71 3.25
CA LEU A 218 7.60 -8.70 3.64
C LEU A 218 7.66 -8.46 5.16
N PRO A 219 6.53 -8.42 5.89
CA PRO A 219 6.57 -8.30 7.35
C PRO A 219 7.37 -9.41 8.03
N GLN A 220 7.39 -10.63 7.45
CA GLN A 220 8.17 -11.74 8.01
C GLN A 220 9.67 -11.53 7.89
N ILE A 221 10.13 -10.88 6.81
CA ILE A 221 11.55 -10.51 6.65
C ILE A 221 11.92 -9.50 7.73
N LYS A 222 11.10 -8.46 7.90
CA LYS A 222 11.29 -7.43 8.93
C LYS A 222 11.32 -8.05 10.34
N THR A 223 10.31 -8.81 10.73
CA THR A 223 10.23 -9.45 12.05
C THR A 223 11.37 -10.44 12.26
N GLY A 224 11.75 -11.21 11.23
CA GLY A 224 12.88 -12.13 11.33
C GLY A 224 14.22 -11.43 11.53
N LEU A 225 14.43 -10.26 10.92
CA LEU A 225 15.62 -9.45 11.19
C LEU A 225 15.62 -8.87 12.59
N ILE A 226 14.46 -8.40 13.08
CA ILE A 226 14.33 -7.94 14.48
C ILE A 226 14.69 -9.08 15.45
N GLN A 227 14.13 -10.28 15.25
CA GLN A 227 14.43 -11.45 16.09
C GLN A 227 15.89 -11.89 16.00
N LEU A 228 16.48 -11.86 14.79
CA LEU A 228 17.88 -12.21 14.61
C LEU A 228 18.81 -11.23 15.34
N LEU A 229 18.53 -9.92 15.27
CA LEU A 229 19.35 -8.88 15.89
C LEU A 229 19.18 -8.80 17.41
N THR A 230 17.98 -9.13 17.93
CA THR A 230 17.67 -8.98 19.36
C THR A 230 17.78 -10.28 20.15
N ASP A 231 17.38 -11.41 19.56
CA ASP A 231 17.29 -12.72 20.23
C ASP A 231 18.32 -13.73 19.69
N GLY A 232 18.99 -13.44 18.56
CA GLY A 232 19.88 -14.39 17.90
C GLY A 232 19.15 -15.60 17.31
N THR A 233 17.82 -15.51 17.14
CA THR A 233 16.99 -16.62 16.64
C THR A 233 16.58 -16.38 15.18
N PHE A 234 16.44 -17.47 14.44
CA PHE A 234 15.87 -17.46 13.10
C PHE A 234 14.43 -17.97 13.19
N PRO A 235 13.42 -17.18 12.80
CA PRO A 235 12.08 -17.71 12.70
C PRO A 235 12.06 -18.86 11.69
N SER A 236 11.53 -20.01 12.11
CA SER A 236 11.31 -21.14 11.23
C SER A 236 9.89 -21.10 10.66
N GLY A 237 9.77 -21.18 9.34
CA GLY A 237 8.48 -21.23 8.66
C GLY A 237 7.96 -19.86 8.23
N GLY A 238 6.66 -19.80 7.92
CA GLY A 238 6.03 -18.57 7.46
C GLY A 238 5.13 -18.74 6.24
N PHE A 239 4.48 -17.63 5.86
CA PHE A 239 3.72 -17.53 4.64
C PHE A 239 4.65 -17.59 3.42
N SER A 240 4.38 -18.55 2.54
CA SER A 240 5.11 -18.73 1.27
C SER A 240 4.37 -18.03 0.14
N ILE A 241 5.03 -17.04 -0.47
CA ILE A 241 4.46 -16.35 -1.64
C ILE A 241 4.27 -17.29 -2.83
N ASN A 242 5.13 -18.30 -2.97
CA ASN A 242 5.00 -19.32 -4.01
C ASN A 242 3.75 -20.19 -3.79
N SER A 243 3.49 -20.58 -2.54
CA SER A 243 2.28 -21.33 -2.18
C SER A 243 1.02 -20.51 -2.44
N TRP A 244 1.05 -19.21 -2.18
CA TRP A 244 -0.03 -18.29 -2.57
C TRP A 244 -0.26 -18.28 -4.08
N GLY A 245 0.78 -18.02 -4.87
CA GLY A 245 0.67 -17.95 -6.33
C GLY A 245 0.14 -19.24 -6.95
N ILE A 246 0.66 -20.40 -6.50
CA ILE A 246 0.17 -21.72 -6.92
C ILE A 246 -1.30 -21.92 -6.54
N SER A 247 -1.69 -21.53 -5.32
CA SER A 247 -3.08 -21.67 -4.85
C SER A 247 -4.03 -20.83 -5.70
N VAL A 248 -3.70 -19.56 -5.97
CA VAL A 248 -4.53 -18.68 -6.80
C VAL A 248 -4.59 -19.20 -8.24
N ALA A 249 -3.47 -19.72 -8.79
CA ALA A 249 -3.45 -20.34 -10.11
C ALA A 249 -4.37 -21.58 -10.19
N ILE A 250 -4.30 -22.48 -9.20
CA ILE A 250 -5.16 -23.67 -9.12
C ILE A 250 -6.64 -23.26 -9.04
N VAL A 251 -6.97 -22.33 -8.14
CA VAL A 251 -8.35 -21.83 -7.99
C VAL A 251 -8.85 -21.18 -9.29
N THR A 252 -7.97 -20.50 -10.01
CA THR A 252 -8.28 -19.91 -11.32
C THR A 252 -8.62 -20.97 -12.36
N VAL A 253 -7.76 -21.97 -12.51
CA VAL A 253 -7.96 -23.07 -13.46
C VAL A 253 -9.23 -23.87 -13.13
N ILE A 254 -9.45 -24.19 -11.85
CA ILE A 254 -10.65 -24.91 -11.39
C ILE A 254 -11.91 -24.09 -11.66
N GLY A 255 -11.90 -22.79 -11.32
CA GLY A 255 -13.02 -21.88 -11.55
C GLY A 255 -13.38 -21.79 -13.04
N MET A 256 -12.38 -21.62 -13.92
CA MET A 256 -12.58 -21.62 -15.36
C MET A 256 -13.11 -22.96 -15.87
N ALA A 257 -12.54 -24.08 -15.42
CA ALA A 257 -12.98 -25.41 -15.85
C ALA A 257 -14.44 -25.67 -15.47
N PHE A 258 -14.86 -25.28 -14.26
CA PHE A 258 -16.27 -25.39 -13.85
C PHE A 258 -17.19 -24.49 -14.67
N ALA A 259 -16.78 -23.25 -14.94
CA ALA A 259 -17.58 -22.33 -15.74
C ALA A 259 -17.73 -22.83 -17.19
N ILE A 260 -16.65 -23.29 -17.82
CA ILE A 260 -16.65 -23.89 -19.16
C ILE A 260 -17.49 -25.17 -19.18
N ARG A 261 -17.29 -26.09 -18.23
CA ARG A 261 -18.12 -27.30 -18.09
C ARG A 261 -19.59 -26.93 -17.97
N SER A 262 -19.92 -25.92 -17.17
CA SER A 262 -21.30 -25.48 -16.99
C SER A 262 -21.91 -24.89 -18.26
N LEU A 263 -21.11 -24.28 -19.14
CA LEU A 263 -21.53 -23.79 -20.46
C LEU A 263 -21.75 -24.97 -21.43
N LEU A 264 -20.84 -25.95 -21.45
CA LEU A 264 -20.96 -27.14 -22.30
C LEU A 264 -22.19 -27.99 -21.95
N HIS A 265 -22.53 -28.08 -20.67
CA HIS A 265 -23.70 -28.80 -20.18
C HIS A 265 -24.99 -27.94 -20.15
N LEU A 266 -25.02 -26.78 -20.79
CA LEU A 266 -26.17 -25.87 -20.78
C LEU A 266 -27.45 -26.51 -21.35
N SER A 267 -27.31 -27.32 -22.40
CA SER A 267 -28.43 -28.06 -23.01
C SER A 267 -29.05 -29.09 -22.06
N GLN A 268 -28.21 -29.79 -21.29
CA GLN A 268 -28.66 -30.75 -20.28
C GLN A 268 -29.28 -30.05 -19.08
N TRP A 269 -28.69 -28.93 -18.64
CA TRP A 269 -29.26 -28.11 -17.59
C TRP A 269 -30.66 -27.61 -17.98
N ARG A 270 -30.85 -27.11 -19.21
CA ARG A 270 -32.16 -26.68 -19.74
C ARG A 270 -33.22 -27.79 -19.65
N ARG A 271 -32.85 -29.05 -19.89
CA ARG A 271 -33.80 -30.17 -19.74
C ARG A 271 -34.18 -30.43 -18.27
N LYS A 272 -33.28 -30.16 -17.33
CA LYS A 272 -33.58 -30.31 -15.90
C LYS A 272 -34.44 -29.17 -15.36
N THR A 273 -34.44 -27.99 -15.98
CA THR A 273 -35.22 -26.85 -15.45
C THR A 273 -36.73 -27.10 -15.46
N TYR A 274 -37.23 -27.97 -16.35
CA TYR A 274 -38.65 -28.35 -16.41
C TYR A 274 -39.19 -28.99 -15.12
N THR A 275 -38.33 -29.57 -14.29
CA THR A 275 -38.72 -30.22 -13.02
C THR A 275 -38.16 -29.53 -11.78
N MET A 276 -37.44 -28.41 -11.95
CA MET A 276 -36.81 -27.71 -10.84
C MET A 276 -37.73 -26.65 -10.21
N PRO A 277 -37.77 -26.52 -8.87
CA PRO A 277 -38.50 -25.44 -8.23
C PRO A 277 -37.86 -24.07 -8.52
N LYS A 278 -38.69 -23.03 -8.68
CA LYS A 278 -38.25 -21.68 -9.11
C LYS A 278 -37.14 -21.09 -8.24
N TRP A 279 -37.15 -21.32 -6.93
CA TRP A 279 -36.12 -20.81 -6.02
C TRP A 279 -34.73 -21.41 -6.30
N GLN A 280 -34.64 -22.70 -6.68
CA GLN A 280 -33.36 -23.33 -7.05
C GLN A 280 -32.83 -22.78 -8.37
N LEU A 281 -33.73 -22.48 -9.31
CA LEU A 281 -33.35 -21.82 -10.58
C LEU A 281 -32.80 -20.42 -10.31
N ILE A 282 -33.48 -19.62 -9.49
CA ILE A 282 -33.03 -18.27 -9.13
C ILE A 282 -31.67 -18.30 -8.45
N LEU A 283 -31.48 -19.16 -7.43
CA LEU A 283 -30.20 -19.27 -6.74
C LEU A 283 -29.08 -19.76 -7.66
N GLY A 284 -29.35 -20.79 -8.49
CA GLY A 284 -28.35 -21.35 -9.39
C GLY A 284 -27.92 -20.40 -10.50
N ILE A 285 -28.84 -19.58 -11.03
CA ILE A 285 -28.53 -18.53 -12.00
C ILE A 285 -27.83 -17.36 -11.30
N GLY A 286 -28.33 -16.92 -10.14
CA GLY A 286 -27.75 -15.84 -9.35
C GLY A 286 -26.30 -16.10 -8.96
N TRP A 287 -25.97 -17.34 -8.59
CA TRP A 287 -24.60 -17.76 -8.26
C TRP A 287 -23.60 -17.50 -9.39
N MET A 288 -24.03 -17.53 -10.65
CA MET A 288 -23.14 -17.29 -11.80
C MET A 288 -22.66 -15.84 -11.89
N PHE A 289 -23.44 -14.91 -11.34
CA PHE A 289 -23.09 -13.49 -11.28
C PHE A 289 -22.26 -13.15 -10.04
N PHE A 290 -22.10 -14.07 -9.08
CA PHE A 290 -21.41 -13.81 -7.83
C PHE A 290 -19.97 -13.27 -8.02
N PRO A 291 -19.11 -13.85 -8.88
CA PRO A 291 -17.77 -13.29 -9.10
C PRO A 291 -17.81 -11.87 -9.68
N ALA A 292 -18.79 -11.57 -10.54
CA ALA A 292 -18.97 -10.22 -11.11
C ALA A 292 -19.43 -9.22 -10.04
N ILE A 293 -20.31 -9.65 -9.12
CA ILE A 293 -20.74 -8.84 -7.97
C ILE A 293 -19.55 -8.57 -7.06
N VAL A 294 -18.77 -9.59 -6.70
CA VAL A 294 -17.57 -9.43 -5.86
C VAL A 294 -16.60 -8.46 -6.50
N LEU A 295 -16.30 -8.62 -7.81
CA LEU A 295 -15.44 -7.71 -8.55
C LEU A 295 -15.97 -6.26 -8.50
N LEU A 296 -17.27 -6.07 -8.69
CA LEU A 296 -17.92 -4.75 -8.69
C LEU A 296 -17.86 -4.05 -7.32
N ILE A 297 -18.00 -4.79 -6.23
CA ILE A 297 -18.00 -4.23 -4.87
C ILE A 297 -16.61 -4.23 -4.23
N MET A 298 -15.58 -4.77 -4.90
CA MET A 298 -14.25 -4.96 -4.33
C MET A 298 -13.58 -3.66 -3.84
N PRO A 299 -13.63 -2.54 -4.58
CA PRO A 299 -13.15 -1.26 -4.05
C PRO A 299 -13.79 -0.84 -2.73
N TRP A 300 -15.10 -1.03 -2.61
CA TRP A 300 -15.86 -0.69 -1.42
C TRP A 300 -15.53 -1.62 -0.25
N LEU A 301 -15.44 -2.93 -0.51
CA LEU A 301 -15.03 -3.92 0.49
C LEU A 301 -13.67 -3.61 1.10
N LEU A 302 -12.68 -3.30 0.26
CA LEU A 302 -11.33 -2.97 0.74
C LEU A 302 -11.29 -1.61 1.45
N GLY A 303 -12.05 -0.63 0.96
CA GLY A 303 -12.11 0.69 1.60
C GLY A 303 -12.72 0.68 3.01
N MET A 304 -13.67 -0.24 3.28
CA MET A 304 -14.19 -0.43 4.64
C MET A 304 -13.13 -0.93 5.62
N VAL A 305 -12.18 -1.74 5.14
CA VAL A 305 -11.15 -2.35 6.00
C VAL A 305 -9.97 -1.41 6.21
N SER A 306 -9.57 -0.64 5.18
CA SER A 306 -8.33 0.14 5.22
C SER A 306 -8.52 1.64 5.47
N ASP A 307 -9.76 2.14 5.53
CA ASP A 307 -10.09 3.56 5.50
C ASP A 307 -9.49 4.35 4.32
N ARG A 308 -9.24 3.66 3.19
CA ARG A 308 -8.68 4.25 1.97
C ARG A 308 -9.61 4.05 0.79
N ILE A 309 -9.52 4.93 -0.20
CA ILE A 309 -10.28 4.79 -1.44
C ILE A 309 -9.38 4.16 -2.51
N PHE A 310 -9.81 3.01 -3.02
CA PHE A 310 -9.12 2.31 -4.09
C PHE A 310 -9.87 2.46 -5.42
N GLY A 311 -9.16 2.90 -6.45
CA GLY A 311 -9.61 2.72 -7.83
C GLY A 311 -9.33 1.30 -8.31
N TYR A 312 -10.08 0.83 -9.30
CA TYR A 312 -9.85 -0.47 -9.94
C TYR A 312 -8.43 -0.59 -10.48
N ASP A 313 -7.90 0.47 -11.07
CA ASP A 313 -6.56 0.55 -11.62
C ASP A 313 -5.48 0.24 -10.56
N LYS A 314 -5.65 0.75 -9.33
CA LYS A 314 -4.76 0.46 -8.20
C LYS A 314 -4.91 -0.99 -7.76
N LEU A 315 -6.14 -1.50 -7.65
CA LEU A 315 -6.39 -2.89 -7.25
C LEU A 315 -5.82 -3.89 -8.24
N PHE A 316 -6.00 -3.67 -9.54
CA PHE A 316 -5.43 -4.52 -10.60
C PHE A 316 -3.91 -4.61 -10.51
N ARG A 317 -3.21 -3.51 -10.20
CA ARG A 317 -1.76 -3.55 -10.01
C ARG A 317 -1.36 -4.21 -8.68
N ALA A 318 -2.10 -3.90 -7.62
CA ALA A 318 -1.75 -4.34 -6.27
C ALA A 318 -2.04 -5.84 -6.04
N MET A 319 -3.01 -6.44 -6.72
CA MET A 319 -3.37 -7.85 -6.58
C MET A 319 -3.79 -8.47 -7.91
N LEU A 320 -2.88 -8.43 -8.89
CA LEU A 320 -3.18 -8.79 -10.28
C LEU A 320 -3.71 -10.21 -10.45
N ASP A 321 -3.18 -11.17 -9.71
CA ASP A 321 -3.60 -12.57 -9.73
C ASP A 321 -5.06 -12.76 -9.28
N VAL A 322 -5.45 -12.14 -8.16
CA VAL A 322 -6.82 -12.16 -7.65
C VAL A 322 -7.78 -11.46 -8.63
N MET A 323 -7.37 -10.31 -9.17
CA MET A 323 -8.19 -9.54 -10.11
C MET A 323 -8.36 -10.27 -11.44
N LEU A 324 -7.32 -10.95 -11.94
CA LEU A 324 -7.42 -11.80 -13.13
C LEU A 324 -8.34 -12.99 -12.90
N TRP A 325 -8.20 -13.68 -11.77
CA TRP A 325 -9.07 -14.78 -11.38
C TRP A 325 -10.55 -14.35 -11.36
N LEU A 326 -10.86 -13.27 -10.63
CA LEU A 326 -12.21 -12.74 -10.51
C LEU A 326 -12.76 -12.30 -11.86
N SER A 327 -11.96 -11.61 -12.68
CA SER A 327 -12.39 -11.14 -14.00
C SER A 327 -12.72 -12.28 -14.95
N LEU A 328 -11.89 -13.33 -14.98
CA LEU A 328 -12.13 -14.52 -15.81
C LEU A 328 -13.39 -15.27 -15.36
N CYS A 329 -13.54 -15.48 -14.05
CA CYS A 329 -14.73 -16.14 -13.50
C CYS A 329 -15.99 -15.28 -13.71
N ALA A 330 -15.89 -13.95 -13.56
CA ALA A 330 -16.99 -13.02 -13.79
C ALA A 330 -17.43 -13.02 -15.25
N GLY A 331 -16.51 -12.95 -16.21
CA GLY A 331 -16.83 -12.98 -17.64
C GLY A 331 -17.54 -14.27 -18.04
N LEU A 332 -16.99 -15.44 -17.67
CA LEU A 332 -17.60 -16.73 -17.97
C LEU A 332 -18.93 -16.93 -17.23
N GLY A 333 -19.01 -16.51 -15.97
CA GLY A 333 -20.22 -16.54 -15.16
C GLY A 333 -21.34 -15.67 -15.73
N PHE A 334 -21.01 -14.46 -16.18
CA PHE A 334 -21.97 -13.54 -16.80
C PHE A 334 -22.54 -14.10 -18.11
N ILE A 335 -21.69 -14.66 -18.97
CA ILE A 335 -22.12 -15.33 -20.21
C ILE A 335 -23.07 -16.48 -19.89
N ASN A 336 -22.69 -17.34 -18.94
CA ASN A 336 -23.46 -18.51 -18.55
C ASN A 336 -24.82 -18.11 -17.92
N GLY A 337 -24.81 -17.19 -16.97
CA GLY A 337 -26.01 -16.69 -16.30
C GLY A 337 -26.99 -16.04 -17.29
N THR A 338 -26.48 -15.21 -18.21
CA THR A 338 -27.30 -14.56 -19.24
C THR A 338 -27.95 -15.57 -20.18
N MET A 339 -27.20 -16.57 -20.64
CA MET A 339 -27.80 -17.63 -21.47
C MET A 339 -28.87 -18.42 -20.70
N ARG A 340 -28.65 -18.69 -19.41
CA ARG A 340 -29.64 -19.38 -18.57
C ARG A 340 -30.90 -18.56 -18.36
N LEU A 341 -30.78 -17.26 -18.13
CA LEU A 341 -31.92 -16.33 -18.09
C LEU A 341 -32.70 -16.39 -19.40
N PHE A 342 -32.02 -16.24 -20.53
CA PHE A 342 -32.65 -16.29 -21.86
C PHE A 342 -33.42 -17.61 -22.11
N TYR A 343 -32.83 -18.75 -21.73
CA TYR A 343 -33.52 -20.04 -21.88
C TYR A 343 -34.67 -20.24 -20.89
N SER A 344 -34.66 -19.59 -19.73
CA SER A 344 -35.75 -19.65 -18.75
C SER A 344 -36.97 -18.80 -19.15
N PHE A 345 -36.78 -17.68 -19.85
CA PHE A 345 -37.89 -16.84 -20.34
C PHE A 345 -38.57 -17.38 -21.59
N LYS A 346 -37.92 -18.23 -22.38
CA LYS A 346 -38.53 -18.93 -23.53
C LYS A 346 -39.34 -20.19 -23.14
N GLN A 347 -39.59 -20.40 -21.85
CA GLN A 347 -40.40 -21.52 -21.34
C GLN A 347 -41.86 -21.11 -21.04
N GLU A 348 -42.19 -19.83 -21.19
CA GLU A 348 -43.57 -19.32 -21.34
C GLU A 348 -43.90 -19.19 -22.83
#